data_AF-A0AA50KRF0-F1
#
_entry.id   AF-A0AA50KRF0-F1
#
_cell.length_a   1.000
_cell.length_b   1.000
_cell.length_c   1.000
_cell.angle_alpha   90.00
_cell.angle_beta   90.00
_cell.angle_gamma   90.00
#
_symmetry.space_group_name_H-M   'P 1'
#
loop_
_entity.id
_entity.type
_entity.pdbx_description
1 polymer ?
#
loop_
_entity_poly.entity_id
_entity_poly.type
_entity_poly.pdbx_seq_one_letter_code
_entity_poly.pdbx_strand_id
1 'polypeptide(L)'
;MIYLFKNKKIKNYKFYSVKNYLFGFIISVILTTIPFILIKYEFLNIKINTFIIIIMAILQIITHFKFFLHLNTSNQEKFNLITLIFTLIVILILIFGSIWIMFNLNKNMLIT
;
A
#
# COMPACT_ATOMS: atom_id res chain seq x y z
N MET A 1 -26.20 -27.22 36.49
CA MET A 1 -26.66 -26.65 35.19
C MET A 1 -25.96 -25.35 34.80
N ILE A 2 -25.57 -24.48 35.75
CA ILE A 2 -24.94 -23.17 35.47
C ILE A 2 -23.48 -23.26 34.99
N TYR A 3 -22.72 -24.29 35.40
CA TYR A 3 -21.33 -24.49 34.96
C TYR A 3 -21.18 -24.89 33.48
N LEU A 4 -22.18 -25.56 32.89
CA LEU A 4 -22.16 -26.04 31.50
C LEU A 4 -22.32 -24.93 30.46
N PHE A 5 -22.92 -23.80 30.83
CA PHE A 5 -23.10 -22.65 29.92
C PHE A 5 -21.88 -21.73 29.84
N LYS A 6 -20.97 -21.77 30.82
CA LYS A 6 -19.77 -20.92 30.83
C LYS A 6 -18.70 -21.44 29.87
N ASN A 7 -18.56 -22.76 29.72
CA ASN A 7 -17.54 -23.37 28.85
C ASN A 7 -17.82 -23.26 27.34
N LYS A 8 -19.05 -23.00 26.91
CA LYS A 8 -19.37 -22.85 25.48
C LYS A 8 -19.11 -21.44 24.95
N LYS A 9 -19.14 -20.41 25.81
CA LYS A 9 -18.85 -19.02 25.43
C LYS A 9 -17.35 -18.68 25.35
N ILE A 10 -16.47 -19.49 25.95
CA ILE A 10 -15.02 -19.17 26.04
C ILE A 10 -14.24 -19.63 24.79
N LYS A 11 -14.81 -20.50 23.94
CA LYS A 11 -14.06 -21.14 22.83
C LYS A 11 -13.89 -20.30 21.55
N ASN A 12 -14.55 -19.14 21.44
CA ASN A 12 -14.63 -18.38 20.19
C ASN A 12 -14.04 -16.96 20.25
N TYR A 13 -13.05 -16.72 21.11
CA TYR A 13 -12.19 -15.55 20.96
C TYR A 13 -11.23 -15.81 19.80
N LYS A 14 -11.76 -15.61 18.59
CA LYS A 14 -11.00 -15.55 17.35
C LYS A 14 -10.01 -14.38 17.51
N PHE A 15 -8.77 -14.66 17.89
CA PHE A 15 -7.65 -13.71 17.89
C PHE A 15 -7.44 -13.18 16.46
N TYR A 16 -8.17 -12.13 16.09
CA TYR A 16 -8.31 -11.67 14.70
C TYR A 16 -7.49 -10.43 14.34
N SER A 17 -6.50 -10.06 15.15
CA SER A 17 -5.64 -8.93 14.84
C SER A 17 -4.38 -9.39 14.07
N VAL A 18 -3.59 -10.30 14.65
CA VAL A 18 -2.26 -10.66 14.12
C VAL A 18 -2.33 -11.39 12.77
N LYS A 19 -3.37 -12.22 12.53
CA LYS A 19 -3.51 -12.98 11.27
C LYS A 19 -3.69 -12.09 10.05
N ASN A 20 -4.41 -10.97 10.17
CA ASN A 20 -4.59 -10.04 9.04
C ASN A 20 -3.31 -9.27 8.74
N TYR A 21 -2.56 -8.85 9.75
CA TYR A 21 -1.24 -8.23 9.55
C TYR A 21 -0.25 -9.19 8.90
N LEU A 22 -0.19 -10.45 9.36
CA LEU A 22 0.67 -11.46 8.75
C LEU A 22 0.28 -11.74 7.29
N PHE A 23 -1.02 -11.81 6.99
CA PHE A 23 -1.50 -12.02 5.63
C PHE A 23 -1.11 -10.87 4.70
N GLY A 24 -1.29 -9.62 5.14
CA GLY A 24 -0.85 -8.44 4.39
C GLY A 24 0.66 -8.36 4.22
N PHE A 25 1.42 -8.75 5.24
CA PHE A 25 2.88 -8.82 5.17
C PHE A 25 3.33 -9.85 4.12
N ILE A 26 2.75 -11.05 4.11
CA ILE A 26 3.06 -12.09 3.13
C ILE A 26 2.72 -11.61 1.71
N ILE A 27 1.55 -10.99 1.51
CA ILE A 27 1.15 -10.48 0.19
C ILE A 27 2.12 -9.41 -0.31
N SER A 28 2.58 -8.52 0.58
CA SER A 28 3.57 -7.48 0.30
C SER A 28 4.92 -8.08 -0.10
N VAL A 29 5.40 -9.09 0.64
CA VAL A 29 6.67 -9.77 0.31
C VAL A 29 6.59 -10.47 -1.05
N ILE A 30 5.46 -11.09 -1.38
CA ILE A 30 5.26 -11.72 -2.69
C ILE A 30 5.28 -10.67 -3.80
N LEU A 31 4.56 -9.56 -3.63
CA LEU A 31 4.51 -8.47 -4.60
C LEU A 31 5.85 -7.79 -4.85
N THR A 32 6.76 -7.77 -3.87
CA THR A 32 8.11 -7.25 -4.07
C THR A 32 9.03 -8.31 -4.66
N THR A 33 8.93 -9.56 -4.26
CA THR A 33 9.83 -10.61 -4.76
C THR A 33 9.67 -10.83 -6.27
N ILE A 34 8.44 -10.72 -6.79
CA ILE A 34 8.14 -10.85 -8.22
C ILE A 34 8.94 -9.87 -9.10
N PRO A 35 8.86 -8.54 -8.94
CA PRO A 35 9.62 -7.60 -9.75
C PRO A 35 11.14 -7.76 -9.60
N PHE A 36 11.66 -8.11 -8.42
CA PHE A 36 13.09 -8.38 -8.24
C PHE A 36 13.57 -9.58 -9.07
N ILE A 37 12.82 -10.67 -9.09
CA ILE A 37 13.11 -11.84 -9.93
C ILE A 37 12.98 -11.46 -11.41
N LEU A 38 11.92 -10.74 -11.78
CA LEU A 38 11.64 -10.35 -13.15
C LEU A 38 12.78 -9.52 -13.77
N ILE A 39 13.38 -8.60 -13.00
CA ILE A 39 14.55 -7.81 -13.41
C ILE A 39 15.81 -8.69 -13.49
N LYS A 40 16.08 -9.51 -12.46
CA LYS A 40 17.32 -10.27 -12.37
C LYS A 40 17.52 -11.28 -13.50
N TYR A 41 16.44 -11.93 -13.92
CA TYR A 41 16.51 -13.00 -14.93
C TYR A 41 16.19 -12.52 -16.35
N GLU A 42 15.93 -11.22 -16.53
CA GLU A 42 15.64 -10.59 -17.83
C GLU A 42 14.64 -11.37 -18.72
N PHE A 43 13.60 -11.94 -18.10
CA PHE A 43 12.65 -12.84 -18.80
C PHE A 43 11.90 -12.17 -19.97
N LEU A 44 11.83 -10.84 -20.00
CA LEU A 44 11.01 -10.05 -20.92
C LEU A 44 11.77 -8.83 -21.44
N ASN A 45 11.30 -8.29 -22.57
CA ASN A 45 11.80 -7.03 -23.12
C ASN A 45 11.71 -5.90 -22.08
N ILE A 46 12.74 -5.03 -22.03
CA ILE A 46 12.91 -3.95 -21.04
C ILE A 46 11.63 -3.12 -20.90
N LYS A 47 10.97 -2.75 -22.00
CA LYS A 47 9.73 -1.96 -21.97
C LYS A 47 8.59 -2.66 -21.21
N ILE A 48 8.44 -3.97 -21.43
CA ILE A 48 7.39 -4.78 -20.81
C ILE A 48 7.72 -4.98 -19.32
N ASN A 49 9.00 -5.22 -19.01
CA ASN A 49 9.48 -5.38 -17.64
C ASN A 49 9.20 -4.11 -16.81
N THR A 50 9.58 -2.93 -17.32
CA THR A 50 9.31 -1.63 -16.66
C THR A 50 7.83 -1.40 -16.41
N PHE A 51 6.97 -1.75 -17.37
CA PHE A 51 5.52 -1.61 -17.21
C PHE A 51 4.96 -2.48 -16.08
N ILE A 52 5.39 -3.75 -16.01
CA ILE A 52 4.97 -4.69 -14.95
C ILE A 52 5.43 -4.19 -13.57
N ILE A 53 6.66 -3.69 -13.46
CA ILE A 53 7.21 -3.17 -12.21
C ILE A 53 6.39 -1.98 -11.69
N ILE A 54 6.01 -1.05 -12.58
CA ILE A 54 5.16 0.10 -12.22
C ILE A 54 3.81 -0.37 -11.66
N ILE A 55 3.17 -1.34 -12.32
CA ILE A 55 1.90 -1.90 -11.85
C ILE A 55 2.05 -2.57 -10.49
N MET A 56 3.09 -3.39 -10.30
CA MET A 56 3.39 -4.02 -9.01
C MET A 56 3.63 -2.97 -7.92
N ALA A 57 4.33 -1.88 -8.21
CA ALA A 57 4.58 -0.79 -7.26
C ALA A 57 3.27 -0.10 -6.83
N ILE A 58 2.34 0.13 -7.75
CA ILE A 58 1.03 0.71 -7.41
C ILE A 58 0.22 -0.23 -6.51
N LEU A 59 0.16 -1.53 -6.87
CA LEU A 59 -0.51 -2.53 -6.04
C LEU A 59 0.13 -2.66 -4.65
N GLN A 60 1.45 -2.46 -4.56
CA GLN A 60 2.20 -2.51 -3.30
C GLN A 60 1.80 -1.37 -2.38
N ILE A 61 1.66 -0.15 -2.92
CA ILE A 61 1.16 1.01 -2.16
C ILE A 61 -0.24 0.70 -1.61
N ILE A 62 -1.17 0.26 -2.45
CA ILE A 62 -2.55 -0.08 -2.03
C ILE A 62 -2.56 -1.14 -0.92
N THR A 63 -1.73 -2.17 -1.07
CA THR A 63 -1.56 -3.23 -0.07
C THR A 63 -1.11 -2.68 1.28
N HIS A 64 -0.08 -1.82 1.29
CA HIS A 64 0.40 -1.22 2.54
C HIS A 64 -0.65 -0.35 3.22
N PHE A 65 -1.33 0.50 2.47
CA PHE A 65 -2.41 1.33 3.00
C PHE A 65 -3.56 0.49 3.59
N LYS A 66 -3.91 -0.64 2.97
CA LYS A 66 -5.01 -1.49 3.44
C LYS A 66 -4.66 -2.35 4.66
N PHE A 67 -3.49 -3.00 4.64
CA PHE A 67 -3.15 -4.00 5.67
C PHE A 67 -2.39 -3.41 6.86
N PHE A 68 -1.51 -2.44 6.64
CA PHE A 68 -0.68 -1.89 7.72
C PHE A 68 -1.34 -0.68 8.38
N LEU A 69 -2.04 0.14 7.59
CA LEU A 69 -2.58 1.38 8.12
C LEU A 69 -3.86 1.20 8.92
N HIS A 70 -4.45 -0.01 8.94
CA HIS A 70 -5.58 -0.46 9.77
C HIS A 70 -6.46 0.67 10.31
N LEU A 71 -6.95 1.50 9.40
CA LEU A 71 -7.76 2.64 9.75
C LEU A 71 -9.07 2.05 10.25
N ASN A 72 -9.34 2.15 11.55
CA ASN A 72 -10.61 1.67 12.07
C ASN A 72 -11.69 2.50 11.41
N THR A 73 -12.55 1.86 10.62
CA THR A 73 -13.76 2.50 10.07
C THR A 73 -14.84 2.64 11.16
N SER A 74 -14.43 2.96 12.39
CA SER A 74 -15.35 3.35 13.45
C SER A 74 -15.84 4.77 13.16
N ASN A 75 -17.07 5.10 13.55
CA ASN A 75 -17.64 6.42 13.26
C ASN A 75 -16.81 7.60 13.83
N GLN A 76 -15.98 7.36 14.86
CA GLN A 76 -15.10 8.36 15.46
C GLN A 76 -13.80 8.58 14.67
N GLU A 77 -13.27 7.55 14.00
CA GLU A 77 -11.97 7.61 13.30
C GLU A 77 -12.09 7.96 11.80
N LYS A 78 -13.31 8.22 11.31
CA LYS A 78 -13.54 8.70 9.94
C LYS A 78 -12.79 9.99 9.61
N PHE A 79 -12.58 10.87 10.59
CA PHE A 79 -11.77 12.07 10.40
C PHE A 79 -10.28 11.77 10.20
N ASN A 80 -9.74 10.70 10.79
CA ASN A 80 -8.37 10.24 10.51
C ASN A 80 -8.22 9.72 9.08
N LEU A 81 -9.25 9.04 8.56
CA LEU A 81 -9.29 8.63 7.15
C LEU A 81 -9.25 9.83 6.20
N ILE A 82 -10.07 10.84 6.48
CA ILE A 82 -10.18 12.04 5.65
C ILE A 82 -8.88 12.85 5.66
N THR A 83 -8.27 13.05 6.84
CA THR A 83 -6.99 13.74 6.96
C THR A 83 -5.86 13.00 6.24
N LEU A 84 -5.81 11.67 6.33
CA LEU A 84 -4.83 10.88 5.61
C LEU A 84 -4.98 11.00 4.08
N ILE A 85 -6.20 10.87 3.56
CA ILE A 85 -6.43 11.02 2.11
C ILE A 85 -6.07 12.43 1.64
N PHE A 86 -6.41 13.45 2.44
CA PHE A 86 -6.03 14.83 2.16
C PHE A 86 -4.51 14.99 2.06
N THR A 87 -3.75 14.47 3.03
CA THR A 87 -2.28 14.51 2.99
C THR A 87 -1.69 13.79 1.77
N LEU A 88 -2.27 12.63 1.40
CA LEU A 88 -1.83 11.87 0.22
C LEU A 88 -2.02 12.68 -1.07
N ILE A 89 -3.15 13.36 -1.22
CA ILE A 89 -3.45 14.21 -2.38
C ILE A 89 -2.47 15.37 -2.44
N VAL A 90 -2.20 16.05 -1.31
CA VAL A 90 -1.22 17.14 -1.24
C VAL A 90 0.16 16.66 -1.67
N ILE A 91 0.61 15.51 -1.16
CA ILE A 91 1.91 14.92 -1.53
C ILE A 91 1.98 14.61 -3.03
N LEU A 92 0.92 14.03 -3.61
CA LEU A 92 0.84 13.75 -5.05
C LEU A 92 0.98 15.05 -5.86
N ILE A 93 0.23 16.10 -5.51
CA ILE A 93 0.28 17.39 -6.20
C ILE A 93 1.68 17.99 -6.10
N LEU A 94 2.32 17.93 -4.93
CA LEU A 94 3.68 18.47 -4.74
C LEU A 94 4.72 17.71 -5.58
N ILE A 95 4.65 16.39 -5.64
CA ILE A 95 5.60 15.58 -6.43
C ILE A 95 5.40 15.84 -7.93
N PHE A 96 4.17 15.71 -8.43
CA PHE A 96 3.90 15.96 -9.85
C PHE A 96 4.18 17.41 -10.24
N GLY A 97 3.78 18.36 -9.40
CA GLY A 97 4.02 19.78 -9.60
C GLY A 97 5.50 20.13 -9.61
N SER A 98 6.29 19.61 -8.66
CA SER A 98 7.73 19.87 -8.59
C SER A 98 8.48 19.31 -9.80
N ILE A 99 8.19 18.07 -10.20
CA ILE A 99 8.78 17.46 -11.40
C ILE A 99 8.41 18.28 -12.65
N TRP A 100 7.15 18.68 -12.79
CA TRP A 100 6.68 19.49 -13.92
C TRP A 100 7.40 20.85 -13.98
N ILE A 101 7.44 21.56 -12.85
CA ILE A 101 8.08 22.89 -12.76
C ILE A 101 9.57 22.77 -13.08
N MET A 102 10.27 21.82 -12.47
CA MET A 102 11.71 21.66 -12.70
C MET A 102 12.02 21.24 -14.14
N PHE A 103 11.21 20.37 -14.74
CA PHE A 103 11.35 20.00 -16.14
C PHE A 103 11.13 21.19 -17.08
N ASN A 104 10.10 21.99 -16.82
CA ASN A 104 9.80 23.17 -17.62
C ASN A 104 10.88 24.26 -17.46
N LEU A 105 11.34 24.51 -16.23
CA LEU A 105 12.43 25.45 -15.97
C LEU A 105 13.74 25.01 -16.63
N ASN A 106 14.11 23.74 -16.51
CA ASN A 106 15.32 23.20 -17.15
C ASN A 106 15.23 23.33 -18.68
N LYS A 107 14.07 22.98 -19.26
CA LYS A 107 13.83 23.17 -20.69
C LYS A 107 13.97 24.64 -21.10
N ASN A 108 13.42 25.57 -20.34
CA ASN A 108 13.45 27.00 -20.68
C ASN A 108 14.80 27.68 -20.41
N MET A 109 15.63 27.18 -19.47
CA MET A 109 16.99 27.67 -19.26
C MET A 109 18.02 27.05 -20.20
N LEU A 110 17.82 25.82 -20.67
CA LEU A 110 18.73 25.18 -21.64
C LEU A 110 18.47 25.61 -23.09
N ILE A 111 17.39 26.35 -23.36
CA ILE A 111 16.97 26.81 -24.71
C ILE A 111 17.54 28.22 -25.05
N THR A 112 18.53 28.71 -24.30
CA THR A 112 19.40 29.85 -24.70
C THR A 112 20.76 29.35 -25.12
#